data_AF-A0A4Q2XHX6-F1
#
_entry.id   AF-A0A4Q2XHX6-F1
#
_cell.length_a   1.000
_cell.length_b   1.000
_cell.length_c   1.000
_cell.angle_alpha   90.00
_cell.angle_beta   90.00
_cell.angle_gamma   90.00
#
_symmetry.space_group_name_H-M   'P 1'
#
loop_
_entity.id
_entity.type
_entity.pdbx_description
1 polymer ?
#
loop_
_entity_poly.entity_id
_entity_poly.type
_entity_poly.pdbx_seq_one_letter_code
_entity_poly.pdbx_strand_id
1 'polypeptide(L)'
;MSWQSYNQSIVRYPKLAFSLDLSLMDIPADHDDSLGGNIAKAFSDMQALESGAIANPDEQRMVGHYWLRTPGLAPTAELRGEITAPLAALKIFAENVHTGTVAPPSGGVFEQILLIGIGGSALGPQLVADALGQFSR
;
A
#
# COMPACT_ATOMS: atom_id res chain seq x y z
N MET A 1 13.92 -6.75 30.93
CA MET A 1 13.81 -5.52 30.14
C MET A 1 14.46 -4.38 30.90
N SER A 2 15.42 -3.67 30.30
CA SER A 2 16.03 -2.48 30.90
C SER A 2 15.77 -1.27 29.99
N TRP A 3 15.87 -0.06 30.55
CA TRP A 3 15.86 1.16 29.74
C TRP A 3 16.93 1.12 28.64
N GLN A 4 18.09 0.51 28.94
CA GLN A 4 19.19 0.36 28.01
C GLN A 4 18.82 -0.57 26.84
N SER A 5 18.17 -1.71 27.09
CA SER A 5 17.73 -2.62 26.01
C SER A 5 16.66 -1.97 25.13
N TYR A 6 15.70 -1.24 25.72
CA TYR A 6 14.72 -0.45 24.96
C TYR A 6 15.40 0.58 24.04
N ASN A 7 16.32 1.38 24.57
CA ASN A 7 16.97 2.43 23.82
C ASN A 7 17.86 1.92 22.67
N GLN A 8 18.38 0.68 22.79
CA GLN A 8 19.17 0.02 21.75
C GLN A 8 18.32 -0.62 20.64
N SER A 9 17.10 -1.08 20.96
CA SER A 9 16.24 -1.83 20.03
C SER A 9 15.18 -0.99 19.31
N ILE A 10 14.96 0.26 19.72
CA ILE A 10 13.94 1.12 19.10
C ILE A 10 14.48 1.87 17.88
N VAL A 11 13.78 1.74 16.76
CA VAL A 11 13.99 2.54 15.55
C VAL A 11 12.92 3.62 15.47
N ARG A 12 13.33 4.87 15.28
CA ARG A 12 12.41 6.00 15.11
C ARG A 12 12.63 6.66 13.76
N TYR A 13 11.54 6.88 13.03
CA TYR A 13 11.50 7.65 11.79
C TYR A 13 10.59 8.88 11.99
N PRO A 14 11.09 9.98 12.61
CA PRO A 14 10.24 11.11 13.00
C PRO A 14 9.52 11.77 11.82
N LYS A 15 10.15 11.82 10.64
CA LYS A 15 9.55 12.36 9.41
C LYS A 15 8.31 11.59 8.97
N LEU A 16 8.18 10.31 9.34
CA LEU A 16 7.04 9.46 9.04
C LEU A 16 6.09 9.31 10.24
N ALA A 17 6.38 9.97 11.37
CA ALA A 17 5.70 9.74 12.65
C ALA A 17 5.63 8.24 13.03
N PHE A 18 6.64 7.46 12.64
CA PHE A 18 6.67 6.02 12.82
C PHE A 18 7.79 5.61 13.77
N SER A 19 7.53 4.62 14.62
CA SER A 19 8.52 4.00 15.50
C SER A 19 8.26 2.50 15.58
N LEU A 20 9.33 1.71 15.63
CA LEU A 20 9.28 0.26 15.81
C LEU A 20 10.19 -0.12 16.98
N ASP A 21 9.61 -0.75 17.99
CA ASP A 21 10.31 -1.20 19.20
C ASP A 21 10.37 -2.73 19.21
N LEU A 22 11.59 -3.25 19.15
CA LEU A 22 11.86 -4.70 19.16
C LEU A 22 12.29 -5.20 20.55
N SER A 23 12.29 -4.36 21.58
CA SER A 23 12.87 -4.69 22.90
C SER A 23 12.11 -5.75 23.71
N LEU A 24 10.90 -6.11 23.28
CA LEU A 24 10.10 -7.22 23.81
C LEU A 24 10.11 -8.45 22.89
N MET A 25 10.93 -8.43 21.85
CA MET A 25 11.20 -9.58 21.01
C MET A 25 12.50 -10.21 21.53
N ASP A 26 12.47 -11.49 21.91
CA ASP A 26 13.64 -12.24 22.39
C ASP A 26 14.61 -12.53 21.23
N ILE A 27 15.12 -11.48 20.59
CA ILE A 27 16.03 -11.51 19.44
C ILE A 27 17.46 -11.51 19.97
N PRO A 28 18.27 -12.56 19.68
CA PRO A 28 19.68 -12.59 20.02
C PRO A 28 20.47 -11.47 19.34
N ALA A 29 21.53 -10.97 19.99
CA ALA A 29 22.34 -9.88 19.47
C ALA A 29 23.09 -10.23 18.15
N ASP A 30 23.32 -11.52 17.90
CA ASP A 30 23.96 -12.08 16.71
C ASP A 30 22.95 -12.59 15.66
N HIS A 31 21.64 -12.35 15.87
CA HIS A 31 20.61 -12.87 14.98
C HIS A 31 20.74 -12.31 13.56
N ASP A 32 21.11 -11.05 13.42
CA ASP A 32 21.28 -10.39 12.11
C ASP A 32 22.39 -11.04 11.28
N ASP A 33 23.48 -11.50 11.91
CA ASP A 33 24.58 -12.19 11.23
C ASP A 33 24.07 -13.49 10.59
N SER A 34 23.18 -14.21 11.27
CA SER A 34 22.55 -15.42 10.74
C SER A 34 21.60 -15.13 9.57
N LEU A 35 21.05 -13.92 9.49
CA LEU A 35 20.10 -13.50 8.46
C LEU A 35 20.76 -12.78 7.28
N GLY A 36 22.04 -12.41 7.36
CA GLY A 36 22.71 -11.56 6.37
C GLY A 36 22.50 -12.00 4.91
N GLY A 37 22.65 -13.31 4.63
CA GLY A 37 22.40 -13.86 3.30
C GLY A 37 20.94 -13.74 2.84
N ASN A 38 19.99 -13.97 3.75
CA ASN A 38 18.56 -13.83 3.47
C ASN A 38 18.15 -12.38 3.26
N ILE A 39 18.73 -11.45 4.03
CA ILE A 39 18.51 -10.01 3.89
C ILE A 39 19.02 -9.55 2.52
N ALA A 40 20.25 -9.92 2.14
CA ALA A 40 20.81 -9.60 0.83
C ALA A 40 19.93 -10.15 -0.31
N LYS A 41 19.46 -11.39 -0.18
CA LYS A 41 18.52 -12.00 -1.13
C LYS A 41 17.21 -11.21 -1.21
N ALA A 42 16.60 -10.86 -0.07
CA ALA A 42 15.34 -10.11 -0.03
C ALA A 42 15.45 -8.75 -0.74
N PHE A 43 16.56 -8.03 -0.57
CA PHE A 43 16.80 -6.78 -1.31
C PHE A 43 16.97 -7.00 -2.82
N SER A 44 17.67 -8.05 -3.22
CA SER A 44 17.81 -8.42 -4.63
C SER A 44 16.46 -8.80 -5.26
N ASP A 45 15.67 -9.61 -4.56
CA ASP A 45 14.34 -10.04 -5.01
C ASP A 45 13.39 -8.85 -5.12
N MET A 46 13.45 -7.90 -4.18
CA MET A 46 12.65 -6.66 -4.22
C MET A 46 12.95 -5.84 -5.47
N GLN A 47 14.23 -5.65 -5.81
CA GLN A 47 14.62 -4.93 -7.03
C GLN A 47 14.12 -5.66 -8.30
N ALA A 48 14.27 -6.99 -8.35
CA ALA A 48 13.79 -7.78 -9.47
C ALA A 48 12.26 -7.67 -9.62
N LEU A 49 11.52 -7.78 -8.52
CA LEU A 49 10.07 -7.65 -8.49
C LEU A 49 9.62 -6.26 -8.95
N GLU A 50 10.22 -5.20 -8.41
CA GLU A 50 9.89 -3.81 -8.78
C GLU A 50 10.20 -3.50 -10.24
N SER A 51 11.24 -4.12 -10.81
CA SER A 51 11.59 -4.02 -12.23
C SER A 51 10.71 -4.87 -13.16
N GLY A 52 9.73 -5.60 -12.63
CA GLY A 52 8.79 -6.39 -13.43
C GLY A 52 9.25 -7.80 -13.78
N ALA A 53 10.14 -8.41 -12.99
CA ALA A 53 10.39 -9.84 -13.11
C ALA A 53 9.12 -10.65 -12.83
N ILE A 54 9.03 -11.86 -13.41
CA ILE A 54 7.98 -12.81 -13.06
C ILE A 54 8.22 -13.29 -11.63
N ALA A 55 7.42 -12.77 -10.70
CA ALA A 55 7.47 -13.11 -9.29
C ALA A 55 6.45 -14.20 -8.90
N ASN A 56 5.39 -14.36 -9.69
CA ASN A 56 4.45 -15.48 -9.57
C ASN A 56 4.66 -16.46 -10.73
N PRO A 57 5.52 -17.49 -10.55
CA PRO A 57 5.83 -18.44 -11.62
C PRO A 57 4.65 -19.36 -11.96
N ASP A 58 3.76 -19.67 -11.02
CA ASP A 58 2.64 -20.57 -11.28
C ASP A 58 1.63 -19.94 -12.25
N GLU A 59 1.42 -18.63 -12.13
CA GLU A 59 0.52 -17.88 -13.03
C GLU A 59 1.26 -17.15 -14.17
N GLN A 60 2.60 -17.22 -14.20
CA GLN A 60 3.44 -16.46 -15.14
C GLN A 60 3.15 -14.94 -15.10
N ARG A 61 3.05 -14.38 -13.89
CA ARG A 61 2.67 -12.97 -13.67
C ARG A 61 3.75 -12.16 -12.97
N MET A 62 3.80 -10.88 -13.36
CA MET A 62 4.45 -9.82 -12.59
C MET A 62 3.60 -9.44 -11.37
N VAL A 63 4.22 -8.86 -10.36
CA VAL A 63 3.54 -8.40 -9.13
C VAL A 63 3.76 -6.89 -8.98
N GLY A 64 2.74 -6.11 -9.36
CA GLY A 64 2.88 -4.68 -9.66
C GLY A 64 2.22 -3.70 -8.69
N HIS A 65 1.76 -4.12 -7.50
CA HIS A 65 1.01 -3.23 -6.59
C HIS A 65 1.80 -1.99 -6.12
N TYR A 66 3.14 -2.05 -6.14
CA TYR A 66 4.00 -0.89 -5.88
C TYR A 66 3.89 0.18 -6.96
N TRP A 67 3.72 -0.23 -8.22
CA TRP A 67 3.52 0.70 -9.34
C TRP A 67 2.22 1.50 -9.20
N LEU A 68 1.19 0.93 -8.56
CA LEU A 68 -0.07 1.64 -8.28
C LEU A 68 0.13 2.85 -7.35
N ARG A 69 1.18 2.84 -6.52
CA ARG A 69 1.55 3.95 -5.61
C ARG A 69 2.63 4.85 -6.21
N THR A 70 3.53 4.28 -7.01
CA THR A 70 4.61 5.00 -7.70
C THR A 70 4.68 4.57 -9.17
N PRO A 71 3.81 5.11 -10.05
CA PRO A 71 3.69 4.65 -11.45
C PRO A 71 4.97 4.82 -12.28
N GLY A 72 5.89 5.69 -11.84
CA GLY A 72 7.19 5.86 -12.47
C GLY A 72 8.02 4.57 -12.51
N LEU A 73 7.82 3.66 -11.55
CA LEU A 73 8.52 2.38 -11.45
C LEU A 73 7.97 1.30 -12.39
N ALA A 74 6.81 1.52 -13.02
CA ALA A 74 6.25 0.53 -13.95
C ALA A 74 7.25 0.24 -15.09
N PRO A 75 7.44 -1.04 -15.47
CA PRO A 75 8.53 -1.44 -16.36
C PRO A 75 8.32 -1.02 -17.82
N THR A 76 7.08 -0.69 -18.19
CA THR A 76 6.75 -0.21 -19.54
C THR A 76 5.89 1.05 -19.50
N ALA A 77 5.91 1.82 -20.58
CA ALA A 77 5.11 3.05 -20.70
C ALA A 77 3.61 2.74 -20.76
N GLU A 78 3.25 1.60 -21.36
CA GLU A 78 1.88 1.11 -21.46
C GLU A 78 1.34 0.80 -20.06
N LEU A 79 2.07 0.03 -19.25
CA LEU A 79 1.67 -0.28 -17.87
C LEU A 79 1.54 0.97 -17.01
N ARG A 80 2.45 1.94 -17.18
CA ARG A 80 2.32 3.25 -16.52
C ARG A 80 1.04 3.97 -16.95
N GLY A 81 0.71 3.92 -18.24
CA GLY A 81 -0.54 4.48 -18.78
C GLY A 81 -1.78 3.84 -18.18
N GLU A 82 -1.82 2.50 -18.10
CA GLU A 82 -2.90 1.72 -17.48
C GLU A 82 -3.09 1.98 -15.98
N ILE A 83 -2.13 2.62 -15.33
CA ILE A 83 -2.25 3.05 -13.93
C ILE A 83 -2.68 4.52 -13.86
N THR A 84 -1.98 5.39 -14.59
CA THR A 84 -2.12 6.84 -14.46
C THR A 84 -3.42 7.37 -15.06
N ALA A 85 -3.85 6.84 -16.21
CA ALA A 85 -5.06 7.30 -16.88
C ALA A 85 -6.35 6.92 -16.09
N PRO A 86 -6.54 5.66 -15.63
CA PRO A 86 -7.68 5.32 -14.80
C PRO A 86 -7.70 6.05 -13.46
N LEU A 87 -6.53 6.29 -12.85
CA LEU A 87 -6.46 7.07 -11.61
C LEU A 87 -6.90 8.52 -11.81
N ALA A 88 -6.54 9.14 -12.93
CA ALA A 88 -6.99 10.49 -13.27
C ALA A 88 -8.51 10.52 -13.52
N ALA A 89 -9.02 9.55 -14.30
CA ALA A 89 -10.45 9.42 -14.56
C ALA A 89 -11.27 9.18 -13.27
N LEU A 90 -10.77 8.34 -12.37
CA LEU A 90 -11.41 8.06 -11.07
C LEU A 90 -11.51 9.32 -10.21
N LYS A 91 -10.47 10.15 -10.17
CA LYS A 91 -10.49 11.41 -9.41
C LYS A 91 -11.52 12.39 -9.96
N ILE A 92 -11.58 12.54 -11.28
CA ILE A 92 -12.58 13.39 -11.94
C ILE A 92 -13.99 12.86 -11.65
N PHE A 93 -14.19 11.54 -11.73
CA PHE A 93 -15.47 10.93 -11.43
C PHE A 93 -15.89 11.17 -9.97
N ALA A 94 -14.98 10.97 -9.02
CA ALA A 94 -15.25 11.22 -7.60
C ALA A 94 -15.62 12.69 -7.33
N GLU A 95 -14.90 13.64 -7.94
CA GLU A 95 -15.23 15.07 -7.85
C GLU A 95 -16.60 15.38 -8.47
N ASN A 96 -16.91 14.80 -9.63
CA ASN A 96 -18.21 14.98 -10.27
C ASN A 96 -19.37 14.43 -9.42
N VAL A 97 -19.16 13.32 -8.70
CA VAL A 97 -20.13 12.77 -7.75
C VAL A 97 -20.32 13.71 -6.57
N HIS A 98 -19.23 14.20 -5.96
CA HIS A 98 -19.30 15.10 -4.81
C HIS A 98 -19.91 16.48 -5.14
N THR A 99 -19.68 16.98 -6.36
CA THR A 99 -20.20 18.29 -6.82
C THR A 99 -21.63 18.21 -7.37
N GLY A 100 -22.18 17.01 -7.55
CA GLY A 100 -23.49 16.81 -8.17
C GLY A 100 -23.50 16.97 -9.69
N THR A 101 -22.33 17.03 -10.34
CA THR A 101 -22.23 16.94 -11.81
C THR A 101 -22.71 15.56 -12.27
N VAL A 102 -22.33 14.51 -11.53
CA VAL A 102 -22.95 13.18 -11.60
C VAL A 102 -23.93 13.09 -10.43
N ALA A 103 -25.21 13.11 -10.74
CA ALA A 103 -26.29 13.18 -9.77
C ALA A 103 -27.34 12.08 -9.95
N PRO A 104 -28.10 11.74 -8.90
CA PRO A 104 -29.26 10.87 -9.04
C PRO A 104 -30.34 11.48 -9.94
N PRO A 105 -31.17 10.67 -10.63
CA PRO A 105 -32.23 11.18 -11.50
C PRO A 105 -33.26 12.09 -10.80
N SER A 106 -33.41 11.94 -9.48
CA SER A 106 -34.28 12.76 -8.63
C SER A 106 -33.72 14.16 -8.34
N GLY A 107 -32.47 14.44 -8.73
CA GLY A 107 -31.72 15.64 -8.32
C GLY A 107 -31.07 15.50 -6.94
N GLY A 108 -30.15 16.42 -6.64
CA GLY A 108 -29.31 16.39 -5.43
C GLY A 108 -27.95 15.73 -5.66
N VAL A 109 -27.34 15.23 -4.58
CA VAL A 109 -26.06 14.51 -4.60
C VAL A 109 -26.23 13.11 -4.02
N PHE A 110 -25.29 12.21 -4.31
CA PHE A 110 -25.26 10.90 -3.66
C PHE A 110 -24.76 11.04 -2.21
N GLU A 111 -25.52 10.51 -1.26
CA GLU A 111 -25.18 10.55 0.17
C GLU A 111 -24.68 9.20 0.71
N GLN A 112 -24.90 8.13 -0.05
CA GLN A 112 -24.61 6.75 0.36
C GLN A 112 -23.90 6.01 -0.77
N ILE A 113 -22.91 5.18 -0.41
CA ILE A 113 -22.20 4.29 -1.33
C ILE A 113 -22.51 2.85 -0.95
N LEU A 114 -23.06 2.09 -1.90
CA LEU A 114 -23.17 0.63 -1.79
C LEU A 114 -21.99 -0.02 -2.52
N LEU A 115 -21.04 -0.54 -1.75
CA LEU A 115 -19.92 -1.31 -2.28
C LEU A 115 -20.29 -2.80 -2.34
N ILE A 116 -20.27 -3.39 -3.54
CA ILE A 116 -20.57 -4.82 -3.75
C ILE A 116 -19.27 -5.54 -4.13
N GLY A 117 -18.77 -6.40 -3.24
CA GLY A 117 -17.54 -7.15 -3.47
C GLY A 117 -17.31 -8.24 -2.41
N ILE A 118 -16.33 -9.11 -2.67
CA ILE A 118 -15.88 -10.16 -1.73
C ILE A 118 -14.35 -10.20 -1.69
N GLY A 119 -13.78 -10.66 -0.57
CA GLY A 119 -12.34 -10.80 -0.40
C GLY A 119 -11.61 -9.46 -0.53
N GLY A 120 -10.54 -9.42 -1.33
CA GLY A 120 -9.74 -8.20 -1.54
C GLY A 120 -10.55 -7.00 -2.07
N SER A 121 -11.63 -7.26 -2.81
CA SER A 121 -12.49 -6.21 -3.36
C SER A 121 -13.40 -5.53 -2.33
N ALA A 122 -13.54 -6.10 -1.12
CA ALA A 122 -14.34 -5.53 -0.03
C ALA A 122 -13.51 -5.16 1.20
N LEU A 123 -12.58 -6.03 1.61
CA LEU A 123 -11.81 -5.87 2.85
C LEU A 123 -10.90 -4.64 2.82
N GLY A 124 -10.25 -4.36 1.69
CA GLY A 124 -9.38 -3.20 1.53
C GLY A 124 -10.15 -1.86 1.68
N PRO A 125 -11.21 -1.63 0.89
CA PRO A 125 -12.06 -0.47 1.05
C PRO A 125 -12.65 -0.32 2.45
N GLN A 126 -13.12 -1.42 3.07
CA GLN A 126 -13.68 -1.39 4.42
C GLN A 126 -12.65 -0.94 5.45
N LEU A 127 -11.45 -1.52 5.44
CA LEU A 127 -10.37 -1.13 6.35
C LEU A 127 -10.03 0.36 6.25
N VAL A 128 -9.90 0.88 5.02
CA VAL A 128 -9.58 2.29 4.79
C VAL A 128 -10.71 3.20 5.25
N ALA A 129 -11.96 2.84 4.97
CA ALA A 129 -13.13 3.59 5.41
C ALA A 129 -13.27 3.60 6.94
N ASP A 130 -13.05 2.48 7.62
CA ASP A 130 -13.13 2.42 9.08
C ASP A 130 -12.00 3.21 9.75
N ALA A 131 -10.79 3.18 9.19
CA ALA A 131 -9.63 3.87 9.74
C ALA A 131 -9.64 5.39 9.51
N LEU A 132 -10.14 5.85 8.36
CA LEU A 132 -10.06 7.27 7.94
C LEU A 132 -11.42 7.96 7.83
N GLY A 133 -12.52 7.21 7.73
CA GLY A 133 -13.86 7.75 7.43
C GLY A 133 -14.45 8.62 8.54
N GLN A 134 -13.90 8.58 9.74
CA GLN A 134 -14.29 9.53 10.79
C GLN A 134 -13.90 10.97 10.45
N PHE A 135 -12.89 11.17 9.59
CA PHE A 135 -12.45 12.47 9.10
C PHE A 135 -13.13 12.90 7.79
N SER A 136 -14.00 12.05 7.22
CA SER A 136 -14.65 12.29 5.93
C SER A 136 -16.11 12.72 6.06
N ARG A 137 -16.50 13.30 7.21
CA ARG A 137 -17.83 13.86 7.46
C ARG A 137 -17.81 15.38 7.36
#